data_AF-A0A5N6BWQ2-F1
#
_entry.id   AF-A0A5N6BWQ2-F1
#
_cell.length_a   1.000
_cell.length_b   1.000
_cell.length_c   1.000
_cell.angle_alpha   90.00
_cell.angle_beta   90.00
_cell.angle_gamma   90.00
#
_symmetry.space_group_name_H-M   'P 1'
#
loop_
_entity.id
_entity.type
_entity.pdbx_description
1 polymer ?
#
loop_
_entity_poly.entity_id
_entity_poly.type
_entity_poly.pdbx_seq_one_letter_code
_entity_poly.pdbx_strand_id
1 'polypeptide(L)'
;MGQQATDRRMWEAIVAAEQQSARLRADFYRHAASRADTLSAALRGSTWDRGAALTFLQTFPSDVPALLRPLVELALSQAWALDARKAIARGRRDLVLPRLRDMVVERLPTADADDLRRMAELLGSIEAWQILRVLVQNAAGSDDLDAREVAEDFTGRYGPMLVTGG
;
A
#
# COMPACT_ATOMS: atom_id res chain seq x y z
N MET A 1 -3.97 41.08 20.31
CA MET A 1 -3.48 41.18 18.91
C MET A 1 -2.19 40.39 18.62
N GLY A 2 -1.38 39.99 19.62
CA GLY A 2 -0.13 39.23 19.37
C GLY A 2 -0.29 37.77 18.95
N GLN A 3 -1.23 37.02 19.55
CA GLN A 3 -1.39 35.58 19.28
C GLN A 3 -1.84 35.27 17.85
N GLN A 4 -2.86 35.98 17.35
CA GLN A 4 -3.36 35.80 15.98
C GLN A 4 -2.31 36.08 14.91
N ALA A 5 -1.40 37.04 15.16
CA ALA A 5 -0.29 37.31 14.25
C ALA A 5 0.77 36.20 14.26
N THR A 6 1.04 35.60 15.42
CA THR A 6 1.92 34.43 15.56
C THR A 6 1.33 33.20 14.87
N ASP A 7 0.06 32.90 15.10
CA ASP A 7 -0.63 31.75 14.49
C ASP A 7 -0.65 31.87 12.96
N ARG A 8 -0.91 33.07 12.44
CA ARG A 8 -0.86 33.34 11.00
C ARG A 8 0.53 33.11 10.40
N ARG A 9 1.59 33.58 11.07
CA ARG A 9 2.98 33.35 10.62
C ARG A 9 3.35 31.87 10.64
N MET A 10 2.93 31.12 11.66
CA MET A 10 3.15 29.67 11.72
C MET A 10 2.45 28.96 10.55
N TRP A 11 1.21 29.34 10.25
CA TRP A 11 0.49 28.81 9.10
C TRP A 11 1.16 29.14 7.77
N GLU A 12 1.58 30.39 7.57
CA GLU A 12 2.31 30.82 6.38
C GLU A 12 3.62 30.03 6.20
N ALA A 13 4.34 29.72 7.29
CA ALA A 13 5.54 28.89 7.24
C ALA A 13 5.24 27.43 6.84
N ILE A 14 4.14 26.85 7.33
CA ILE A 14 3.69 25.51 6.92
C ILE A 14 3.38 25.48 5.42
N VAL A 15 2.62 26.46 4.92
CA VAL A 15 2.28 26.55 3.50
C VAL A 15 3.53 26.68 2.63
N ALA A 16 4.50 27.50 3.04
CA ALA A 16 5.76 27.65 2.32
C ALA A 16 6.57 26.34 2.29
N ALA A 17 6.63 25.60 3.40
CA ALA A 17 7.30 24.31 3.48
C ALA A 17 6.64 23.25 2.57
N GLU A 18 5.30 23.20 2.54
CA GLU A 18 4.55 22.31 1.65
C GLU A 18 4.78 22.63 0.17
N GLN A 19 4.80 23.91 -0.21
CA GLN A 19 5.12 24.33 -1.57
C GLN A 19 6.54 23.91 -1.97
N GLN A 20 7.51 24.10 -1.07
CA GLN A 20 8.89 23.69 -1.33
C GLN A 20 9.00 22.17 -1.46
N SER A 21 8.34 21.41 -0.58
CA SER A 21 8.27 19.95 -0.65
C SER A 21 7.65 19.47 -1.97
N ALA A 22 6.55 20.09 -2.43
CA ALA A 22 5.93 19.76 -3.70
C ALA A 22 6.86 20.03 -4.90
N ARG A 23 7.59 21.15 -4.90
CA ARG A 23 8.60 21.46 -5.93
C ARG A 23 9.71 20.43 -5.96
N LEU A 24 10.31 20.12 -4.81
CA LEU A 24 11.38 19.14 -4.70
C LEU A 24 10.94 17.75 -5.15
N ARG A 25 9.71 17.32 -4.80
CA ARG A 25 9.16 16.06 -5.30
C ARG A 25 9.01 16.07 -6.83
N ALA A 26 8.48 17.15 -7.40
CA ALA A 26 8.35 17.25 -8.84
C ALA A 26 9.70 17.25 -9.57
N ASP A 27 10.72 17.91 -9.02
CA ASP A 27 12.08 17.91 -9.56
C ASP A 27 12.72 16.52 -9.46
N PHE A 28 12.58 15.85 -8.31
CA PHE A 28 13.03 14.46 -8.15
C PHE A 28 12.33 13.53 -9.15
N TYR A 29 11.03 13.71 -9.36
CA TYR A 29 10.29 12.95 -10.37
C TYR A 29 10.84 13.17 -11.78
N ARG A 30 11.14 14.41 -12.17
CA ARG A 30 11.61 14.72 -13.53
C ARG A 30 13.07 14.37 -13.79
N HIS A 31 13.93 14.51 -12.79
CA HIS A 31 15.37 14.59 -13.01
C HIS A 31 16.20 13.49 -12.32
N ALA A 32 15.62 12.71 -11.40
CA ALA A 32 16.37 11.63 -10.75
C ALA A 32 16.70 10.50 -11.72
N ALA A 33 17.98 10.22 -11.91
CA ALA A 33 18.47 9.18 -12.82
C ALA A 33 18.11 7.75 -12.36
N SER A 34 18.15 7.49 -11.04
CA SER A 34 17.91 6.18 -10.43
C SER A 34 16.77 6.21 -9.41
N ARG A 35 15.65 6.84 -9.80
CA ARG A 35 14.50 7.10 -8.90
C ARG A 35 13.99 5.86 -8.18
N ALA A 36 13.84 4.74 -8.88
CA ALA A 36 13.38 3.49 -8.29
C ALA A 36 14.35 2.95 -7.24
N ASP A 37 15.66 3.02 -7.48
CA ASP A 37 16.67 2.54 -6.51
C ASP A 37 16.69 3.40 -5.25
N THR A 38 16.63 4.73 -5.43
CA THR A 38 16.54 5.68 -4.30
C THR A 38 15.27 5.42 -3.47
N LEU A 39 14.12 5.26 -4.12
CA LEU A 39 12.86 4.96 -3.43
C LEU A 39 12.91 3.59 -2.74
N SER A 40 13.50 2.57 -3.38
CA SER A 40 13.69 1.25 -2.77
C SER A 40 14.55 1.32 -1.51
N ALA A 41 15.63 2.11 -1.52
CA ALA A 41 16.45 2.35 -0.34
C ALA A 41 15.67 3.10 0.74
N ALA A 42 14.93 4.15 0.37
CA ALA A 42 14.12 4.93 1.31
C ALA A 42 13.02 4.10 2.00
N LEU A 43 12.36 3.18 1.27
CA LEU A 43 11.38 2.26 1.84
C LEU A 43 11.99 1.31 2.91
N ARG A 44 13.31 1.08 2.87
CA ARG A 44 14.04 0.30 3.88
C ARG A 44 14.68 1.18 4.97
N GLY A 45 14.75 2.50 4.75
CA GLY A 45 15.41 3.46 5.62
C GLY A 45 14.65 3.82 6.89
N SER A 46 14.85 5.05 7.36
CA SER A 46 14.23 5.57 8.59
C SER A 46 12.70 5.73 8.45
N THR A 47 12.01 5.96 9.56
CA THR A 47 10.57 6.29 9.56
C THR A 47 10.26 7.48 8.65
N TRP A 48 11.13 8.50 8.66
CA TRP A 48 10.97 9.68 7.81
C TRP A 48 11.17 9.35 6.33
N ASP A 49 12.18 8.53 5.99
CA ASP A 49 12.41 8.10 4.61
C ASP A 49 11.23 7.29 4.07
N ARG A 50 10.70 6.36 4.87
CA ARG A 50 9.53 5.55 4.50
C ARG A 50 8.31 6.41 4.26
N GLY A 51 8.00 7.33 5.18
CA GLY A 51 6.87 8.24 5.05
C GLY A 51 6.98 9.14 3.81
N ALA A 52 8.17 9.68 3.55
CA ALA A 52 8.43 10.49 2.37
C ALA A 52 8.30 9.70 1.06
N ALA A 53 8.85 8.48 1.01
CA ALA A 53 8.77 7.60 -0.16
C ALA A 53 7.33 7.16 -0.46
N LEU A 54 6.56 6.79 0.56
CA LEU A 54 5.15 6.41 0.41
C LEU A 54 4.30 7.60 -0.06
N THR A 55 4.50 8.78 0.52
CA THR A 55 3.83 10.02 0.09
C THR A 55 4.18 10.37 -1.36
N PHE A 56 5.44 10.19 -1.74
CA PHE A 56 5.89 10.38 -3.11
C PHE A 56 5.18 9.43 -4.08
N LEU A 57 5.14 8.13 -3.77
CA LEU A 57 4.52 7.11 -4.62
C LEU A 57 3.00 7.27 -4.75
N GLN A 58 2.33 7.81 -3.73
CA GLN A 58 0.92 8.17 -3.83
C GLN A 58 0.67 9.35 -4.79
N THR A 59 1.67 10.23 -4.97
CA THR A 59 1.60 11.39 -5.88
C THR A 59 2.09 11.05 -7.28
N PHE A 60 3.15 10.24 -7.40
CA PHE A 60 3.81 9.85 -8.64
C PHE A 60 3.92 8.32 -8.73
N PRO A 61 2.86 7.63 -9.20
CA PRO A 61 2.76 6.18 -9.06
C PRO A 61 3.51 5.37 -10.12
N SER A 62 4.27 5.99 -11.01
CA SER A 62 4.93 5.29 -12.13
C SER A 62 5.95 4.25 -11.68
N ASP A 63 6.55 4.42 -10.50
CA ASP A 63 7.56 3.49 -9.96
C ASP A 63 6.94 2.38 -9.11
N VAL A 64 5.64 2.43 -8.80
CA VAL A 64 4.94 1.43 -7.98
C VAL A 64 5.13 0.00 -8.51
N PRO A 65 4.99 -0.29 -9.82
CA PRO A 65 5.17 -1.65 -10.33
C PRO A 65 6.59 -2.22 -10.12
N ALA A 66 7.62 -1.37 -10.14
CA ALA A 66 9.00 -1.76 -9.89
C ALA A 66 9.27 -1.99 -8.39
N LEU A 67 8.51 -1.29 -7.53
CA LEU A 67 8.66 -1.33 -6.07
C LEU A 67 7.59 -2.19 -5.39
N LEU A 68 6.86 -3.02 -6.14
CA LEU A 68 5.71 -3.73 -5.60
C LEU A 68 6.08 -4.67 -4.44
N ARG A 69 7.19 -5.40 -4.54
CA ARG A 69 7.62 -6.32 -3.48
C ARG A 69 7.82 -5.61 -2.13
N PRO A 70 8.70 -4.58 -2.00
CA PRO A 70 8.84 -3.87 -0.72
C PRO A 70 7.56 -3.15 -0.27
N LEU A 71 6.71 -2.70 -1.20
CA LEU A 71 5.41 -2.13 -0.84
C LEU A 71 4.46 -3.18 -0.24
N VAL A 72 4.45 -4.40 -0.76
CA VAL A 72 3.67 -5.51 -0.18
C VAL A 72 4.16 -5.83 1.22
N GLU A 73 5.47 -5.92 1.46
CA GLU A 73 5.99 -6.13 2.83
C GLU A 73 5.50 -5.05 3.80
N LEU A 74 5.53 -3.78 3.38
CA LEU A 74 5.03 -2.68 4.21
C LEU A 74 3.51 -2.72 4.38
N ALA A 75 2.76 -3.15 3.36
CA ALA A 75 1.30 -3.29 3.40
C ALA A 75 0.84 -4.40 4.37
N LEU A 76 1.72 -5.36 4.64
CA LEU A 76 1.54 -6.43 5.61
C LEU A 76 2.17 -6.10 6.98
N SER A 77 2.81 -4.95 7.13
CA SER A 77 3.32 -4.48 8.42
C SER A 77 2.28 -3.65 9.15
N GLN A 78 2.21 -3.73 10.49
CA GLN A 78 1.26 -2.94 11.27
C GLN A 78 1.50 -1.42 11.13
N ALA A 79 2.76 -0.98 11.13
CA ALA A 79 3.10 0.44 11.16
C ALA A 79 2.84 1.18 9.84
N TRP A 80 2.93 0.49 8.70
CA TRP A 80 2.88 1.12 7.37
C TRP A 80 1.78 0.58 6.47
N ALA A 81 0.94 -0.34 6.97
CA ALA A 81 -0.09 -1.02 6.20
C ALA A 81 -0.91 -0.06 5.34
N LEU A 82 -1.52 0.95 5.97
CA LEU A 82 -2.44 1.85 5.29
C LEU A 82 -1.78 2.67 4.18
N ASP A 83 -0.62 3.24 4.43
CA ASP A 83 0.06 4.10 3.46
C ASP A 83 0.67 3.31 2.31
N ALA A 84 1.16 2.11 2.57
CA ALA A 84 1.62 1.19 1.53
C ALA A 84 0.46 0.70 0.66
N ARG A 85 -0.69 0.33 1.25
CA ARG A 85 -1.92 -0.03 0.52
C ARG A 85 -2.38 1.11 -0.40
N LYS A 86 -2.40 2.35 0.10
CA LYS A 86 -2.71 3.55 -0.71
C LYS A 86 -1.73 3.74 -1.86
N ALA A 87 -0.42 3.56 -1.63
CA ALA A 87 0.59 3.67 -2.68
C ALA A 87 0.38 2.60 -3.77
N ILE A 88 0.13 1.34 -3.37
CA ILE A 88 -0.17 0.24 -4.31
C ILE A 88 -1.42 0.55 -5.13
N ALA A 89 -2.49 1.05 -4.51
CA ALA A 89 -3.75 1.39 -5.18
C ALA A 89 -3.59 2.48 -6.26
N ARG A 90 -2.58 3.36 -6.15
CA ARG A 90 -2.29 4.39 -7.16
C ARG A 90 -1.52 3.84 -8.36
N GLY A 91 -0.89 2.67 -8.22
CA GLY A 91 -0.16 2.02 -9.29
C GLY A 91 -1.06 1.62 -10.47
N ARG A 92 -0.47 1.49 -11.65
CA ARG A 92 -1.15 1.00 -12.85
C ARG A 92 -1.63 -0.44 -12.66
N ARG A 93 -2.95 -0.65 -12.56
CA ARG A 93 -3.58 -1.95 -12.25
C ARG A 93 -3.12 -3.08 -13.19
N ASP A 94 -2.99 -2.78 -14.47
CA ASP A 94 -2.54 -3.74 -15.50
C ASP A 94 -1.12 -4.26 -15.27
N LEU A 95 -0.27 -3.47 -14.60
CA LEU A 95 1.11 -3.87 -14.25
C LEU A 95 1.23 -4.42 -12.83
N VAL A 96 0.38 -3.94 -11.91
CA VAL A 96 0.43 -4.29 -10.48
C VAL A 96 -0.28 -5.61 -10.19
N LEU A 97 -1.51 -5.81 -10.69
CA LEU A 97 -2.33 -6.95 -10.28
C LEU A 97 -1.76 -8.32 -10.66
N PRO A 98 -1.20 -8.54 -11.88
CA PRO A 98 -0.60 -9.82 -12.21
C PRO A 98 0.55 -10.18 -11.26
N ARG A 99 1.46 -9.23 -11.00
CA ARG A 99 2.59 -9.43 -10.08
C ARG A 99 2.15 -9.63 -8.63
N LEU A 100 1.11 -8.90 -8.20
CA LEU A 100 0.57 -9.06 -6.85
C LEU A 100 -0.07 -10.44 -6.69
N ARG A 101 -0.76 -10.94 -7.71
CA ARG A 101 -1.33 -12.30 -7.71
C ARG A 101 -0.23 -13.33 -7.51
N ASP A 102 0.86 -13.22 -8.25
CA ASP A 102 2.00 -14.15 -8.13
C ASP A 102 2.56 -14.14 -6.71
N MET A 103 2.74 -12.95 -6.11
CA MET A 103 3.23 -12.81 -4.72
C MET A 103 2.27 -13.40 -3.69
N VAL A 104 0.95 -13.26 -3.88
CA VAL A 104 -0.04 -13.86 -2.97
C VAL A 104 0.01 -15.38 -3.09
N VAL A 105 -0.04 -15.91 -4.32
CA VAL A 105 0.01 -17.37 -4.57
C VAL A 105 1.29 -17.99 -4.04
N GLU A 106 2.44 -17.31 -4.17
CA GLU A 106 3.73 -17.74 -3.61
C GLU A 106 3.68 -17.91 -2.09
N ARG A 107 2.90 -17.08 -1.38
CA ARG A 107 2.82 -17.07 0.09
C ARG A 107 1.79 -18.00 0.69
N LEU A 108 0.70 -18.32 -0.03
CA LEU A 108 -0.40 -19.13 0.51
C LEU A 108 0.05 -20.43 1.22
N PRO A 109 1.02 -21.21 0.70
CA PRO A 109 1.40 -22.47 1.35
C PRO A 109 2.00 -22.33 2.75
N THR A 110 2.52 -21.16 3.10
CA THR A 110 3.21 -20.90 4.38
C THR A 110 2.57 -19.79 5.20
N ALA A 111 1.44 -19.23 4.74
CA ALA A 111 0.76 -18.14 5.43
C ALA A 111 -0.02 -18.66 6.63
N ASP A 112 0.13 -18.00 7.78
CA ASP A 112 -0.76 -18.19 8.93
C ASP A 112 -2.03 -17.33 8.80
N ALA A 113 -2.95 -17.46 9.75
CA ALA A 113 -4.19 -16.68 9.77
C ALA A 113 -3.95 -15.16 9.77
N ASP A 114 -2.89 -14.70 10.42
CA ASP A 114 -2.50 -13.29 10.50
C ASP A 114 -2.04 -12.77 9.13
N ASP A 115 -1.19 -13.52 8.45
CA ASP A 115 -0.73 -13.22 7.09
C ASP A 115 -1.90 -13.23 6.09
N LEU A 116 -2.80 -14.22 6.19
CA LEU A 116 -4.01 -14.29 5.38
C LEU A 116 -4.89 -13.06 5.61
N ARG A 117 -5.12 -12.67 6.87
CA ARG A 117 -5.91 -11.48 7.22
C ARG A 117 -5.29 -10.22 6.63
N ARG A 118 -3.98 -10.00 6.81
CA ARG A 118 -3.28 -8.81 6.30
C ARG A 118 -3.26 -8.75 4.77
N MET A 119 -3.08 -9.88 4.09
CA MET A 119 -3.19 -9.97 2.64
C MET A 119 -4.63 -9.69 2.18
N ALA A 120 -5.64 -10.25 2.85
CA ALA A 120 -7.04 -10.01 2.54
C ALA A 120 -7.42 -8.52 2.70
N GLU A 121 -6.93 -7.86 3.75
CA GLU A 121 -7.10 -6.41 3.93
C GLU A 121 -6.43 -5.60 2.82
N LEU A 122 -5.20 -5.95 2.42
CA LEU A 122 -4.53 -5.32 1.28
C LEU A 122 -5.38 -5.46 0.02
N LEU A 123 -5.77 -6.70 -0.33
CA LEU A 123 -6.53 -6.98 -1.55
C LEU A 123 -7.90 -6.30 -1.55
N GLY A 124 -8.58 -6.26 -0.40
CA GLY A 124 -9.82 -5.53 -0.24
C GLY A 124 -9.64 -4.01 -0.38
N SER A 125 -8.57 -3.44 0.20
CA SER A 125 -8.30 -2.00 0.13
C SER A 125 -7.99 -1.48 -1.28
N ILE A 126 -7.47 -2.34 -2.16
CA ILE A 126 -7.15 -2.00 -3.56
C ILE A 126 -8.15 -2.58 -4.56
N GLU A 127 -9.24 -3.18 -4.07
CA GLU A 127 -10.30 -3.77 -4.89
C GLU A 127 -9.77 -4.84 -5.86
N ALA A 128 -8.85 -5.68 -5.39
CA ALA A 128 -8.29 -6.81 -6.14
C ALA A 128 -9.16 -8.06 -5.98
N TRP A 129 -10.47 -7.94 -6.28
CA TRP A 129 -11.50 -8.92 -5.93
C TRP A 129 -11.21 -10.34 -6.42
N GLN A 130 -10.66 -10.49 -7.62
CA GLN A 130 -10.29 -11.80 -8.15
C GLN A 130 -9.19 -12.49 -7.35
N ILE A 131 -8.20 -11.74 -6.89
CA ILE A 131 -7.11 -12.26 -6.06
C ILE A 131 -7.64 -12.53 -4.65
N LEU A 132 -8.45 -11.62 -4.10
CA LEU A 132 -9.09 -11.80 -2.79
C LEU A 132 -9.96 -13.06 -2.75
N ARG A 133 -10.71 -13.35 -3.82
CA ARG A 133 -11.51 -14.57 -3.93
C ARG A 133 -10.66 -15.82 -3.83
N VAL A 134 -9.51 -15.87 -4.51
CA VAL A 134 -8.59 -17.01 -4.44
C VAL A 134 -8.06 -17.20 -3.02
N LEU A 135 -7.68 -16.11 -2.34
CA LEU A 135 -7.23 -16.15 -0.97
C LEU A 135 -8.32 -16.67 -0.02
N VAL A 136 -9.54 -16.13 -0.11
CA VAL A 136 -10.68 -16.54 0.73
C VAL A 136 -11.04 -18.01 0.50
N GLN A 137 -11.03 -18.48 -0.74
CA GLN A 137 -11.27 -19.89 -1.07
C GLN A 137 -10.19 -20.81 -0.49
N ASN A 138 -8.93 -20.39 -0.54
CA ASN A 138 -7.83 -21.14 0.05
C ASN A 138 -7.95 -21.19 1.58
N ALA A 139 -8.23 -20.06 2.23
CA ALA A 139 -8.43 -19.95 3.67
C ALA A 139 -9.63 -20.78 4.16
N ALA A 140 -10.74 -20.81 3.41
CA ALA A 140 -11.92 -21.62 3.72
C ALA A 140 -11.65 -23.13 3.67
N GLY A 141 -10.70 -23.56 2.84
CA GLY A 141 -10.28 -24.96 2.70
C GLY A 141 -9.16 -25.38 3.66
N SER A 142 -8.73 -24.49 4.57
CA SER A 142 -7.68 -24.79 5.54
C SER A 142 -8.20 -25.65 6.70
N ASP A 143 -7.32 -26.51 7.21
CA ASP A 143 -7.56 -27.27 8.46
C ASP A 143 -7.45 -26.36 9.71
N ASP A 144 -6.82 -25.19 9.58
CA ASP A 144 -6.72 -24.18 10.63
C ASP A 144 -8.06 -23.46 10.82
N LEU A 145 -8.54 -23.41 12.07
CA LEU A 145 -9.77 -22.72 12.44
C LEU A 145 -9.66 -21.20 12.23
N ASP A 146 -8.52 -20.60 12.56
CA ASP A 146 -8.33 -19.15 12.49
C ASP A 146 -8.28 -18.70 11.02
N ALA A 147 -7.69 -19.51 10.15
CA ALA A 147 -7.73 -19.30 8.70
C ALA A 147 -9.17 -19.35 8.15
N ARG A 148 -10.00 -20.28 8.61
CA ARG A 148 -11.41 -20.35 8.20
C ARG A 148 -12.21 -19.16 8.70
N GLU A 149 -11.94 -18.65 9.90
CA GLU A 149 -12.54 -17.41 10.41
C GLU A 149 -12.20 -16.21 9.51
N VAL A 150 -10.95 -16.10 9.04
CA VAL A 150 -10.58 -15.07 8.03
C VAL A 150 -11.42 -15.21 6.77
N ALA A 151 -11.66 -16.43 6.28
CA ALA A 151 -12.50 -16.63 5.10
C ALA A 151 -13.96 -16.18 5.34
N GLU A 152 -14.52 -16.50 6.51
CA GLU A 152 -15.87 -16.09 6.92
C GLU A 152 -16.00 -14.57 7.03
N ASP A 153 -15.06 -13.91 7.72
CA ASP A 153 -15.00 -12.45 7.88
C ASP A 153 -15.05 -11.72 6.53
N PHE A 154 -14.18 -12.13 5.61
CA PHE A 154 -14.05 -11.47 4.31
C PHE A 154 -15.17 -11.86 3.34
N THR A 155 -15.75 -13.05 3.47
CA THR A 155 -16.98 -13.42 2.74
C THR A 155 -18.17 -12.60 3.23
N GLY A 156 -18.34 -12.42 4.54
CA GLY A 156 -19.40 -11.59 5.10
C GLY A 156 -19.26 -10.12 4.68
N ARG A 157 -18.03 -9.62 4.63
CA ARG A 157 -17.75 -8.22 4.27
C ARG A 157 -17.82 -7.92 2.78
N TYR A 158 -17.35 -8.83 1.91
CA TYR A 158 -17.16 -8.57 0.48
C TYR A 158 -17.84 -9.57 -0.46
N GLY A 159 -18.64 -10.51 0.06
CA GLY A 159 -19.28 -11.59 -0.70
C GLY A 159 -19.86 -11.18 -2.06
N PRO A 160 -20.66 -10.08 -2.15
CA PRO A 160 -21.19 -9.62 -3.44
C PRO A 160 -20.12 -9.32 -4.50
N MET A 161 -18.97 -8.76 -4.08
CA MET A 161 -17.86 -8.38 -4.96
C MET A 161 -17.04 -9.62 -5.40
N LEU A 162 -16.98 -10.66 -4.58
CA LEU A 162 -16.27 -11.91 -4.89
C LEU A 162 -16.97 -12.72 -6.00
N VAL A 163 -18.28 -12.54 -6.18
CA VAL A 163 -19.07 -13.26 -7.21
C VAL A 163 -19.06 -12.52 -8.55
N THR A 164 -19.01 -11.19 -8.53
CA THR A 164 -19.29 -10.34 -9.70
C THR A 164 -18.08 -9.88 -10.50
N GLY A 165 -16.85 -10.08 -10.01
CA GLY A 165 -15.64 -9.47 -10.61
C GLY A 165 -15.07 -10.13 -11.87
N GLY A 166 -15.90 -10.65 -12.79
CA GLY A 166 -15.47 -11.29 -14.05
C GLY A 166 -14.87 -10.31 -15.06
#